data_AF-A0A4Q6B2S6-F1
#
_entry.id   AF-A0A4Q6B2S6-F1
#
_cell.length_a   1.000
_cell.length_b   1.000
_cell.length_c   1.000
_cell.angle_alpha   90.00
_cell.angle_beta   90.00
_cell.angle_gamma   90.00
#
_symmetry.space_group_name_H-M   'P 1'
#
loop_
_entity.id
_entity.type
_entity.pdbx_description
1 polymer ?
#
loop_
_entity_poly.entity_id
_entity_poly.type
_entity_poly.pdbx_seq_one_letter_code
_entity_poly.pdbx_strand_id
1 'polypeptide(L)'
;MPSLLGLIGLFDLNGEGGFPALFSTALLLTSASLLWLIYTMDKKKTGKAHPWKTLCFVFIFLGLDELLVIHEKFDRFQTVLNNYLQLPAGYLYWVATYAVLLTAFAVYFLRFYLQLPKDSRLRFTVAGIVYVGAALGMEIITAFLTKNLQLGPYPVSLLEALEEVMEMIGVILFIRALLLHIRNQPTYPVLNVNLQYRSNGEKEETYLKEAEVRTAILPESTGKKLNK
;
A
#
# COMPACT_ATOMS: atom_id res chain seq x y z
N MET A 1 42.40 -1.52 -2.14
CA MET A 1 42.69 -0.37 -3.04
C MET A 1 41.51 0.59 -2.94
N PRO A 2 41.74 1.91 -2.87
CA PRO A 2 40.71 2.88 -2.55
C PRO A 2 39.69 3.00 -3.68
N SER A 3 38.42 2.91 -3.31
CA SER A 3 37.25 3.24 -4.11
C SER A 3 37.30 4.72 -4.50
N LEU A 4 37.55 4.97 -5.79
CA LEU A 4 37.64 6.27 -6.45
C LEU A 4 36.99 6.06 -7.84
N LEU A 5 36.15 6.89 -8.44
CA LEU A 5 35.51 8.18 -8.16
C LEU A 5 34.71 8.48 -9.46
N GLY A 6 33.67 9.32 -9.46
CA GLY A 6 33.44 10.16 -10.66
C GLY A 6 32.05 10.40 -11.22
N LEU A 7 30.95 9.99 -10.58
CA LEU A 7 29.65 10.67 -10.79
C LEU A 7 29.20 11.45 -9.54
N ILE A 8 30.12 11.57 -8.57
CA ILE A 8 30.06 12.28 -7.29
C ILE A 8 30.54 13.75 -7.46
N GLY A 9 30.26 14.40 -8.58
CA GLY A 9 30.68 15.81 -8.79
C GLY A 9 29.61 16.86 -8.48
N LEU A 10 28.33 16.50 -8.63
CA LEU A 10 27.15 17.33 -8.34
C LEU A 10 26.14 16.58 -7.43
N PHE A 11 26.37 15.27 -7.23
CA PHE A 11 25.79 14.35 -6.25
C PHE A 11 26.85 14.02 -5.18
N ASP A 12 27.60 15.02 -4.70
CA ASP A 12 28.59 14.83 -3.63
C ASP A 12 27.96 15.04 -2.26
N LEU A 13 27.45 13.92 -1.75
CA LEU A 13 26.95 13.69 -0.41
C LEU A 13 28.12 13.34 0.49
N ASN A 14 28.75 14.38 1.04
CA ASN A 14 29.81 14.21 2.03
C ASN A 14 29.25 13.81 3.43
N GLY A 15 28.22 12.95 3.45
CA GLY A 15 27.57 12.36 4.60
C GLY A 15 26.65 11.23 4.14
N GLU A 16 26.70 10.09 4.82
CA GLU A 16 25.84 8.90 4.63
C GLU A 16 24.40 9.29 4.19
N GLY A 17 23.99 9.02 2.94
CA GLY A 17 22.62 9.25 2.45
C GLY A 17 22.46 9.80 1.02
N GLY A 18 22.64 8.93 0.01
CA GLY A 18 22.26 9.12 -1.41
C GLY A 18 20.98 9.94 -1.65
N PHE A 19 20.88 10.75 -2.72
CA PHE A 19 19.56 11.21 -3.20
C PHE A 19 18.63 10.02 -3.55
N PRO A 20 19.13 8.92 -4.16
CA PRO A 20 18.35 7.68 -4.28
C PRO A 20 17.90 7.10 -2.94
N ALA A 21 18.80 7.01 -1.96
CA ALA A 21 18.48 6.51 -0.61
C ALA A 21 17.45 7.39 0.11
N LEU A 22 17.54 8.72 0.00
CA LEU A 22 16.54 9.66 0.52
C LEU A 22 15.18 9.46 -0.16
N PHE A 23 15.17 9.23 -1.47
CA PHE A 23 13.93 8.97 -2.22
C PHE A 23 13.31 7.63 -1.82
N SER A 24 14.10 6.55 -1.76
CA SER A 24 13.66 5.23 -1.29
C SER A 24 13.13 5.29 0.15
N THR A 25 13.86 5.97 1.05
CA THR A 25 13.42 6.25 2.42
C THR A 25 12.08 6.99 2.46
N ALA A 26 11.91 8.03 1.63
CA ALA A 26 10.65 8.77 1.56
C ALA A 26 9.48 7.90 1.07
N LEU A 27 9.72 7.00 0.11
CA LEU A 27 8.71 6.03 -0.35
C LEU A 27 8.32 5.04 0.76
N LEU A 28 9.29 4.53 1.51
CA LEU A 28 9.07 3.60 2.63
C LEU A 28 8.29 4.29 3.77
N LEU A 29 8.66 5.52 4.13
CA LEU A 29 7.93 6.32 5.13
C LEU A 29 6.53 6.73 4.67
N THR A 30 6.34 6.98 3.37
CA THR A 30 5.01 7.19 2.78
C THR A 30 4.16 5.93 2.93
N SER A 31 4.71 4.76 2.65
CA SER A 31 4.05 3.46 2.87
C SER A 31 3.68 3.25 4.34
N ALA A 32 4.61 3.55 5.27
CA ALA A 32 4.37 3.47 6.70
C ALA A 32 3.22 4.40 7.16
N SER A 33 3.17 5.61 6.63
CA SER A 33 2.12 6.60 6.92
C SER A 33 0.75 6.13 6.43
N LEU A 34 0.68 5.54 5.24
CA LEU A 34 -0.55 4.95 4.70
C LEU A 34 -0.99 3.72 5.49
N LEU A 35 -0.06 2.86 5.91
CA LEU A 35 -0.34 1.72 6.78
C LEU A 35 -0.89 2.17 8.14
N TRP A 36 -0.34 3.25 8.71
CA TRP A 36 -0.86 3.85 9.94
C TRP A 36 -2.27 4.39 9.75
N LEU A 37 -2.56 5.06 8.63
CA LEU A 37 -3.90 5.51 8.30
C LEU A 37 -4.89 4.33 8.25
N ILE A 38 -4.54 3.26 7.53
CA ILE A 38 -5.37 2.04 7.44
C ILE A 38 -5.57 1.43 8.83
N TYR A 39 -4.52 1.36 9.66
CA TYR A 39 -4.62 0.89 11.04
C TYR A 39 -5.66 1.69 11.84
N THR A 40 -5.65 3.02 11.76
CA THR A 40 -6.61 3.85 12.51
C THR A 40 -8.04 3.68 12.01
N MET A 41 -8.24 3.48 10.70
CA MET A 41 -9.56 3.21 10.11
C MET A 41 -10.10 1.85 10.55
N ASP A 42 -9.27 0.81 10.48
CA ASP A 42 -9.68 -0.56 10.77
C ASP A 42 -9.85 -0.82 12.27
N LYS A 43 -9.00 -0.20 13.11
CA LYS A 43 -9.14 -0.24 14.58
C LYS A 43 -10.51 0.26 15.03
N LYS A 44 -11.02 1.33 14.41
CA LYS A 44 -12.36 1.88 14.70
C LYS A 44 -13.50 0.93 14.27
N LYS A 45 -13.29 0.11 13.24
CA LYS A 45 -14.30 -0.82 12.69
C LYS A 45 -14.36 -2.15 13.43
N THR A 46 -13.21 -2.78 13.66
CA THR A 46 -13.12 -4.19 14.09
C THR A 46 -12.50 -4.37 15.48
N GLY A 47 -11.91 -3.32 16.06
CA GLY A 47 -11.21 -3.38 17.35
C GLY A 47 -9.88 -4.16 17.33
N LYS A 48 -9.58 -4.92 16.27
CA LYS A 48 -8.41 -5.80 16.14
C LYS A 48 -7.65 -5.54 14.84
N ALA A 49 -6.90 -4.44 14.79
CA ALA A 49 -6.09 -4.05 13.62
C ALA A 49 -4.57 -4.17 13.85
N HIS A 50 -4.12 -5.06 14.75
CA HIS A 50 -2.71 -5.16 15.12
C HIS A 50 -1.75 -5.43 13.94
N PRO A 51 -2.11 -6.23 12.91
CA PRO A 51 -1.22 -6.49 11.78
C PRO A 51 -0.81 -5.22 11.01
N TRP A 52 -1.74 -4.28 10.76
CA TRP A 52 -1.43 -3.02 10.08
C TRP A 52 -0.42 -2.17 10.87
N LYS A 53 -0.54 -2.16 12.20
CA LYS A 53 0.42 -1.49 13.08
C LYS A 53 1.80 -2.14 13.00
N THR A 54 1.87 -3.47 13.02
CA THR A 54 3.15 -4.18 12.87
C THR A 54 3.80 -3.90 11.51
N LEU A 55 3.04 -3.89 10.41
CA LEU A 55 3.55 -3.52 9.09
C LEU A 55 4.10 -2.09 9.05
N CYS A 56 3.40 -1.14 9.68
CA CYS A 56 3.87 0.24 9.78
C CYS A 56 5.26 0.31 10.42
N PHE A 57 5.49 -0.38 11.55
CA PHE A 57 6.82 -0.42 12.18
C PHE A 57 7.87 -1.10 11.32
N VAL A 58 7.52 -2.15 10.58
CA VAL A 58 8.45 -2.82 9.66
C VAL A 58 8.88 -1.87 8.55
N PHE A 59 7.97 -1.11 7.95
CA PHE A 59 8.32 -0.13 6.91
C PHE A 59 9.12 1.06 7.45
N ILE A 60 8.89 1.48 8.70
CA ILE A 60 9.76 2.47 9.37
C ILE A 60 11.16 1.90 9.55
N PHE A 61 11.27 0.65 10.02
CA PHE A 61 12.56 -0.02 10.18
C PHE A 61 13.30 -0.13 8.85
N LEU A 62 12.64 -0.56 7.77
CA LEU A 62 13.23 -0.62 6.43
C LEU A 62 13.68 0.77 5.94
N GLY A 63 12.90 1.82 6.19
CA GLY A 63 13.32 3.19 5.83
C GLY A 63 14.54 3.67 6.63
N LEU A 64 14.69 3.25 7.89
CA LEU A 64 15.87 3.55 8.69
C LEU A 64 17.09 2.73 8.24
N ASP A 65 16.87 1.47 7.87
CA ASP A 65 17.91 0.58 7.34
C ASP A 65 18.52 1.15 6.05
N GLU A 66 17.66 1.64 5.15
CA GLU A 66 18.04 2.33 3.92
C GLU A 66 18.81 3.63 4.19
N LEU A 67 18.29 4.48 5.10
CA LEU A 67 18.92 5.76 5.41
C LEU A 67 20.30 5.61 6.05
N LEU A 68 20.46 4.61 6.91
CA LEU A 68 21.68 4.36 7.69
C LEU A 68 22.62 3.34 7.03
N VAL A 69 22.19 2.78 5.89
CA VAL A 69 22.87 1.76 5.10
C VAL A 69 23.33 0.59 5.99
N ILE A 70 22.41 0.12 6.84
CA ILE A 70 22.73 -0.83 7.90
C ILE A 70 23.04 -2.21 7.32
N HIS A 71 22.29 -2.66 6.30
CA HIS A 71 22.51 -3.96 5.66
C HIS A 71 23.89 -4.07 4.97
N GLU A 72 24.41 -3.02 4.33
CA GLU A 72 25.77 -3.06 3.77
C GLU A 72 26.86 -3.18 4.86
N LYS A 73 26.63 -2.58 6.03
CA LYS A 73 27.57 -2.66 7.17
C LYS A 73 27.72 -4.11 7.63
N PHE A 74 26.64 -4.89 7.58
CA PHE A 74 26.67 -6.32 7.91
C PHE A 74 27.45 -7.16 6.88
N ASP A 75 27.32 -6.83 5.60
CA ASP A 75 28.06 -7.48 4.52
C ASP A 75 29.57 -7.22 4.57
N ARG A 76 29.97 -5.98 4.86
CA ARG A 76 31.38 -5.65 5.09
C ARG A 76 31.94 -6.37 6.32
N PHE A 77 31.16 -6.47 7.41
CA PHE A 77 31.56 -7.18 8.61
C PHE A 77 31.77 -8.69 8.35
N GLN A 78 30.90 -9.30 7.52
CA GLN A 78 31.02 -10.68 7.09
C GLN A 78 32.31 -10.93 6.29
N THR A 79 32.66 -10.04 5.36
CA THR A 79 33.89 -10.16 4.57
C THR A 79 35.13 -10.18 5.48
N VAL A 80 35.17 -9.31 6.50
CA VAL A 80 36.26 -9.27 7.49
C VAL A 80 36.29 -10.54 8.33
N LEU A 81 35.13 -11.01 8.80
CA LEU A 81 35.03 -12.18 9.67
C LEU A 81 35.41 -13.49 8.94
N ASN A 82 35.01 -13.65 7.68
CA ASN A 82 35.37 -14.82 6.88
C ASN A 82 36.86 -14.87 6.54
N ASN A 83 37.49 -13.72 6.35
CA ASN A 83 38.94 -13.62 6.18
C ASN A 83 39.69 -14.04 7.46
N TYR A 84 39.08 -13.91 8.64
CA TYR A 84 39.67 -14.30 9.92
C TYR A 84 39.36 -15.74 10.35
N LEU A 85 38.18 -16.26 10.01
CA LEU A 85 37.67 -17.55 10.50
C LEU A 85 37.69 -18.70 9.47
N GLN A 86 38.07 -18.45 8.21
CA GLN A 86 38.12 -19.46 7.14
C GLN A 86 36.85 -20.33 7.02
N LEU A 87 35.67 -19.75 7.26
CA LEU A 87 34.42 -20.48 7.20
C LEU A 87 34.07 -20.85 5.75
N PRO A 88 33.57 -22.08 5.49
CA PRO A 88 33.07 -22.43 4.16
C PRO A 88 31.80 -21.62 3.88
N ALA A 89 31.75 -20.99 2.70
CA ALA A 89 30.61 -20.25 2.17
C ALA A 89 30.22 -18.95 2.93
N GLY A 90 31.18 -18.03 3.00
CA GLY A 90 31.03 -16.73 3.65
C GLY A 90 30.23 -15.64 2.92
N TYR A 91 29.35 -15.94 1.96
CA TYR A 91 28.62 -14.91 1.20
C TYR A 91 27.09 -14.90 1.43
N LEU A 92 26.53 -15.82 2.24
CA LEU A 92 25.08 -16.04 2.33
C LEU A 92 24.52 -16.08 3.75
N TYR A 93 25.31 -15.80 4.80
CA TYR A 93 24.81 -15.92 6.17
C TYR A 93 23.75 -14.85 6.49
N TRP A 94 23.97 -13.60 6.08
CA TRP A 94 22.98 -12.54 6.25
C TRP A 94 21.78 -12.72 5.34
N VAL A 95 21.98 -13.08 4.07
CA VAL A 95 20.89 -13.45 3.14
C VAL A 95 20.02 -14.57 3.73
N ALA A 96 20.63 -15.62 4.30
CA ALA A 96 19.91 -16.69 4.97
C ALA A 96 19.17 -16.19 6.21
N THR A 97 19.76 -15.26 6.97
CA THR A 97 19.13 -14.65 8.15
C THR A 97 17.90 -13.83 7.75
N TYR A 98 18.02 -12.95 6.75
CA TYR A 98 16.90 -12.20 6.19
C TYR A 98 15.84 -13.13 5.57
N ALA A 99 16.24 -14.21 4.90
CA ALA A 99 15.30 -15.21 4.37
C ALA A 99 14.49 -15.91 5.48
N VAL A 100 15.13 -16.24 6.61
CA VAL A 100 14.44 -16.80 7.78
C VAL A 100 13.49 -15.78 8.40
N LEU A 101 13.94 -14.53 8.58
CA LEU A 101 13.10 -13.44 9.11
C LEU A 101 11.90 -13.17 8.19
N LEU A 102 12.11 -13.14 6.88
CA LEU A 102 11.07 -12.97 5.88
C LEU A 102 10.07 -14.14 5.90
N THR A 103 10.57 -15.37 6.07
CA THR A 103 9.70 -16.56 6.17
C THR A 103 8.83 -16.48 7.44
N ALA A 104 9.43 -16.15 8.59
CA ALA A 104 8.71 -15.96 9.83
C ALA A 104 7.67 -14.83 9.72
N PHE A 105 8.05 -13.72 9.08
CA PHE A 105 7.16 -12.61 8.76
C PHE A 105 5.98 -13.06 7.89
N ALA A 106 6.23 -13.79 6.80
CA ALA A 106 5.19 -14.29 5.91
C ALA A 106 4.20 -15.21 6.65
N VAL A 107 4.70 -16.10 7.50
CA VAL A 107 3.86 -16.99 8.33
C VAL A 107 3.01 -16.19 9.32
N TYR A 108 3.59 -15.22 10.02
CA TYR A 108 2.88 -14.37 10.97
C TYR A 108 1.74 -13.58 10.28
N PHE A 109 2.01 -13.02 9.11
CA PHE A 109 1.04 -12.22 8.36
C PHE A 109 0.07 -13.05 7.51
N LEU A 110 0.29 -14.35 7.33
CA LEU A 110 -0.52 -15.18 6.42
C LEU A 110 -2.01 -15.14 6.73
N ARG A 111 -2.38 -15.30 8.01
CA ARG A 111 -3.80 -15.28 8.44
C ARG A 111 -4.46 -13.94 8.14
N PHE A 112 -3.77 -12.84 8.43
CA PHE A 112 -4.23 -11.49 8.15
C PHE A 112 -4.33 -11.23 6.64
N TYR A 113 -3.31 -11.64 5.89
CA TYR A 113 -3.26 -11.51 4.44
C TYR A 113 -4.44 -12.24 3.77
N LEU A 114 -4.77 -13.45 4.22
CA LEU A 114 -5.90 -14.21 3.67
C LEU A 114 -7.27 -13.56 3.94
N GLN A 115 -7.41 -12.76 4.99
CA GLN A 115 -8.64 -12.02 5.33
C GLN A 115 -8.86 -10.77 4.46
N LEU A 116 -7.83 -10.30 3.74
CA LEU A 116 -7.96 -9.12 2.88
C LEU A 116 -8.81 -9.40 1.63
N PRO A 117 -9.45 -8.36 1.06
CA PRO A 117 -10.13 -8.48 -0.23
C PRO A 117 -9.21 -9.01 -1.32
N LYS A 118 -9.75 -9.84 -2.22
CA LYS A 118 -8.98 -10.52 -3.28
C LYS A 118 -8.11 -9.56 -4.10
N ASP A 119 -8.63 -8.38 -4.43
CA ASP A 119 -7.91 -7.36 -5.20
C ASP A 119 -6.71 -6.77 -4.44
N SER A 120 -6.86 -6.52 -3.13
CA SER A 120 -5.77 -6.00 -2.30
C SER A 120 -4.67 -7.04 -2.12
N ARG A 121 -5.07 -8.30 -1.91
CA ARG A 121 -4.13 -9.43 -1.81
C ARG A 121 -3.24 -9.57 -3.05
N LEU A 122 -3.85 -9.55 -4.23
CA LEU A 122 -3.10 -9.67 -5.48
C LEU A 122 -2.11 -8.51 -5.66
N ARG A 123 -2.55 -7.28 -5.42
CA ARG A 123 -1.69 -6.09 -5.57
C ARG A 123 -0.53 -6.10 -4.56
N PHE A 124 -0.77 -6.48 -3.31
CA PHE A 124 0.28 -6.64 -2.31
C PHE A 124 1.26 -7.76 -2.67
N THR A 125 0.78 -8.86 -3.22
CA THR A 125 1.65 -9.96 -3.69
C THR A 125 2.56 -9.50 -4.80
N VAL A 126 2.02 -8.81 -5.81
CA VAL A 126 2.83 -8.32 -6.93
C VAL A 126 3.89 -7.34 -6.43
N ALA A 127 3.51 -6.38 -5.58
CA ALA A 127 4.47 -5.44 -5.00
C ALA A 127 5.54 -6.15 -4.16
N GLY A 128 5.15 -7.12 -3.33
CA GLY A 128 6.06 -7.90 -2.50
C GLY A 128 7.02 -8.78 -3.32
N ILE A 129 6.55 -9.42 -4.39
CA ILE A 129 7.41 -10.21 -5.29
C ILE A 129 8.43 -9.33 -5.98
N VAL A 130 8.03 -8.14 -6.45
CA VAL A 130 8.97 -7.21 -7.10
C VAL A 130 10.01 -6.71 -6.10
N TYR A 131 9.60 -6.29 -4.91
CA TYR A 131 10.53 -5.79 -3.88
C TYR A 131 11.47 -6.88 -3.36
N VAL A 132 10.93 -8.01 -2.89
CA VAL A 132 11.75 -9.12 -2.36
C VAL A 132 12.60 -9.77 -3.46
N GLY A 133 12.05 -9.87 -4.68
CA GLY A 133 12.77 -10.40 -5.83
C GLY A 133 13.92 -9.49 -6.26
N ALA A 134 13.81 -8.18 -6.07
CA ALA A 134 14.92 -7.26 -6.20
C ALA A 134 15.93 -7.51 -5.07
N ALA A 135 15.55 -7.26 -3.81
CA ALA A 135 16.42 -7.35 -2.64
C ALA A 135 17.19 -8.66 -2.53
N LEU A 136 16.51 -9.82 -2.58
CA LEU A 136 17.17 -11.12 -2.43
C LEU A 136 17.62 -11.71 -3.77
N GLY A 137 16.84 -11.49 -4.83
CA GLY A 137 17.09 -12.14 -6.12
C GLY A 137 18.27 -11.49 -6.85
N MET A 138 18.32 -10.16 -6.91
CA MET A 138 19.42 -9.45 -7.55
C MET A 138 20.72 -9.63 -6.77
N GLU A 139 20.68 -9.64 -5.44
CA GLU A 139 21.84 -9.94 -4.60
C GLU A 139 22.44 -11.31 -4.94
N ILE A 140 21.61 -12.36 -5.04
CA ILE A 140 22.06 -13.71 -5.43
C ILE A 140 22.62 -13.72 -6.85
N ILE A 141 21.97 -13.04 -7.80
CA ILE A 141 22.42 -12.96 -9.20
C ILE A 141 23.77 -12.24 -9.28
N THR A 142 23.90 -11.08 -8.64
CA THR A 142 25.13 -10.29 -8.60
C THR A 142 26.26 -11.08 -7.96
N ALA A 143 26.01 -11.76 -6.84
CA ALA A 143 26.99 -12.64 -6.20
C ALA A 143 27.42 -13.81 -7.10
N PHE A 144 26.46 -14.48 -7.75
CA PHE A 144 26.73 -15.60 -8.66
C PHE A 144 27.55 -15.16 -9.88
N LEU A 145 27.19 -14.05 -10.51
CA LEU A 145 27.90 -13.53 -11.69
C LEU A 145 29.30 -13.04 -11.31
N THR A 146 29.44 -12.32 -10.19
CA THR A 146 30.74 -11.85 -9.71
C THR A 146 31.69 -13.02 -9.42
N LYS A 147 31.19 -14.09 -8.80
CA LYS A 147 31.99 -15.29 -8.51
C LYS A 147 32.41 -16.07 -9.76
N ASN A 148 31.51 -16.27 -10.73
CA ASN A 148 31.78 -17.14 -11.87
C ASN A 148 32.43 -16.41 -13.06
N LEU A 149 32.06 -15.15 -13.29
CA LEU A 149 32.54 -14.35 -14.42
C LEU A 149 33.62 -13.34 -14.03
N GLN A 150 33.97 -13.24 -12.74
CA GLN A 150 34.96 -12.30 -12.22
C GLN A 150 34.67 -10.87 -12.69
N LEU A 151 33.39 -10.48 -12.57
CA LEU A 151 32.91 -9.17 -13.01
C LEU A 151 33.76 -8.05 -12.39
N GLY A 152 34.15 -7.10 -13.23
CA GLY A 152 34.80 -5.88 -12.77
C GLY A 152 33.83 -4.94 -12.04
N PRO A 153 34.31 -3.82 -11.49
CA PRO A 153 33.48 -2.91 -10.69
C PRO A 153 32.28 -2.33 -11.45
N TYR A 154 32.47 -1.97 -12.72
CA TYR A 154 31.43 -1.34 -13.54
C TYR A 154 30.16 -2.18 -13.73
N PRO A 155 30.22 -3.45 -14.22
CA PRO A 155 29.03 -4.28 -14.36
C PRO A 155 28.37 -4.62 -13.01
N VAL A 156 29.12 -4.71 -11.91
CA VAL A 156 28.56 -4.92 -10.57
C VAL A 156 27.71 -3.71 -10.16
N SER A 157 28.23 -2.50 -10.29
CA SER A 157 27.47 -1.28 -9.97
C SER A 157 26.23 -1.08 -10.83
N LEU A 158 26.22 -1.58 -12.08
CA LEU A 158 25.01 -1.55 -12.91
C LEU A 158 23.93 -2.51 -12.39
N LEU A 159 24.32 -3.68 -11.89
CA LEU A 159 23.39 -4.64 -11.29
C LEU A 159 22.82 -4.12 -9.97
N GLU A 160 23.64 -3.50 -9.13
CA GLU A 160 23.22 -2.82 -7.90
C GLU A 160 22.25 -1.67 -8.20
N ALA A 161 22.53 -0.83 -9.19
CA ALA A 161 21.61 0.23 -9.61
C ALA A 161 20.27 -0.32 -10.12
N LEU A 162 20.29 -1.47 -10.82
CA LEU A 162 19.07 -2.12 -11.27
C LEU A 162 18.26 -2.68 -10.10
N GLU A 163 18.93 -3.26 -9.11
CA GLU A 163 18.35 -3.72 -7.85
C GLU A 163 17.64 -2.57 -7.13
N GLU A 164 18.32 -1.46 -6.87
CA GLU A 164 17.73 -0.28 -6.21
C GLU A 164 16.47 0.22 -6.96
N VAL A 165 16.53 0.31 -8.29
CA VAL A 165 15.38 0.74 -9.10
C VAL A 165 14.21 -0.24 -8.98
N MET A 166 14.47 -1.54 -9.00
CA MET A 166 13.43 -2.55 -8.85
C MET A 166 12.80 -2.53 -7.46
N GLU A 167 13.60 -2.29 -6.41
CA GLU A 167 13.08 -2.10 -5.06
C GLU A 167 12.15 -0.89 -4.97
N MET A 168 12.58 0.27 -5.49
CA MET A 168 11.75 1.48 -5.55
C MET A 168 10.43 1.23 -6.31
N ILE A 169 10.48 0.51 -7.44
CA ILE A 169 9.26 0.11 -8.18
C ILE A 169 8.36 -0.76 -7.30
N GLY A 170 8.92 -1.72 -6.58
CA GLY A 170 8.18 -2.56 -5.62
C GLY A 170 7.44 -1.73 -4.57
N VAL A 171 8.11 -0.75 -3.97
CA VAL A 171 7.50 0.15 -2.97
C VAL A 171 6.42 1.04 -3.60
N ILE A 172 6.64 1.59 -4.80
CA ILE A 172 5.64 2.40 -5.52
C ILE A 172 4.38 1.57 -5.82
N LEU A 173 4.55 0.32 -6.26
CA LEU A 173 3.43 -0.61 -6.47
C LEU A 173 2.68 -0.88 -5.15
N PHE A 174 3.40 -0.98 -4.03
CA PHE A 174 2.81 -1.17 -2.71
C PHE A 174 2.02 0.07 -2.26
N ILE A 175 2.57 1.29 -2.41
CA ILE A 175 1.86 2.55 -2.14
C ILE A 175 0.56 2.62 -2.95
N ARG A 176 0.64 2.33 -4.25
CA ARG A 176 -0.54 2.29 -5.11
C ARG A 176 -1.56 1.27 -4.61
N ALA A 177 -1.11 0.09 -4.16
CA ALA A 177 -1.99 -0.92 -3.60
C ALA A 177 -2.68 -0.46 -2.31
N LEU A 178 -1.95 0.22 -1.42
CA LEU A 178 -2.48 0.79 -0.17
C LEU A 178 -3.54 1.87 -0.46
N LEU A 179 -3.26 2.79 -1.38
CA LEU A 179 -4.21 3.83 -1.78
C LEU A 179 -5.50 3.24 -2.34
N LEU A 180 -5.38 2.23 -3.21
CA LEU A 180 -6.55 1.55 -3.75
C LEU A 180 -7.29 0.73 -2.70
N HIS A 181 -6.60 0.17 -1.71
CA HIS A 181 -7.23 -0.48 -0.57
C HIS A 181 -8.05 0.51 0.26
N ILE A 182 -7.49 1.69 0.57
CA ILE A 182 -8.19 2.77 1.27
C ILE A 182 -9.42 3.22 0.50
N ARG A 183 -9.28 3.48 -0.81
CA ARG A 183 -10.38 3.93 -1.68
C ARG A 183 -11.54 2.94 -1.71
N ASN A 184 -11.23 1.64 -1.70
CA ASN A 184 -12.23 0.58 -1.80
C ASN A 184 -12.84 0.20 -0.44
N GLN A 185 -12.40 0.83 0.66
CA GLN A 185 -13.11 0.66 1.93
C GLN A 185 -14.43 1.44 1.90
N PRO A 186 -15.55 0.86 2.40
CA PRO A 186 -16.79 1.61 2.52
C PRO A 186 -16.58 2.83 3.44
N THR A 187 -16.76 4.01 2.84
CA THR A 187 -16.58 5.33 3.43
C THR A 187 -17.83 5.72 4.23
N TYR A 188 -17.84 5.36 5.52
CA TYR A 188 -18.85 5.74 6.55
C TYR A 188 -20.31 5.34 6.21
N PRO A 189 -21.24 5.34 7.19
CA PRO A 189 -22.64 5.20 6.85
C PRO A 189 -23.05 6.44 6.07
N VAL A 190 -23.48 6.24 4.82
CA VAL A 190 -24.32 7.22 4.14
C VAL A 190 -25.46 7.51 5.11
N LEU A 191 -25.57 8.74 5.60
CA LEU A 191 -26.72 9.16 6.38
C LEU A 191 -27.90 9.05 5.41
N ASN A 192 -28.59 7.91 5.44
CA ASN A 192 -29.87 7.74 4.77
C ASN A 192 -30.86 8.64 5.52
N VAL A 193 -30.87 9.91 5.16
CA VAL A 193 -31.93 10.83 5.57
C VAL A 193 -33.17 10.35 4.83
N ASN A 194 -33.91 9.46 5.48
CA ASN A 194 -35.22 9.07 5.04
C ASN A 194 -36.13 10.27 5.30
N LEU A 195 -36.19 11.19 4.34
CA LEU A 195 -37.17 12.28 4.36
C LEU A 195 -38.54 11.63 4.16
N GLN A 196 -39.14 11.17 5.26
CA GLN A 196 -40.56 10.89 5.28
C GLN A 196 -41.26 12.24 5.10
N TYR A 197 -41.62 12.57 3.86
CA TYR A 197 -42.59 13.61 3.60
C TYR A 197 -43.93 13.13 4.18
N ARG A 198 -44.20 13.54 5.43
CA ARG A 198 -45.53 13.43 6.02
C ARG A 198 -46.41 14.43 5.28
N SER A 199 -47.00 13.99 4.17
CA SER A 199 -48.18 14.68 3.63
C SER A 199 -49.19 14.72 4.77
N ASN A 200 -49.44 15.92 5.31
CA ASN A 200 -50.59 16.16 6.18
C ASN A 200 -51.85 16.01 5.31
N GLY A 201 -52.26 14.77 5.10
CA GLY A 201 -53.48 14.38 4.38
C GLY A 201 -54.78 14.78 5.09
N GLU A 202 -54.74 15.64 6.13
CA GLU A 202 -55.93 16.09 6.84
C GLU A 202 -56.53 17.39 6.30
N LYS A 203 -55.96 17.99 5.26
CA LYS A 203 -56.57 19.17 4.62
C LYS A 203 -57.07 18.94 3.20
N GLU A 204 -56.51 17.98 2.46
CA GLU A 204 -56.92 17.74 1.06
C GLU A 204 -58.31 17.11 0.95
N GLU A 205 -58.70 16.22 1.89
CA GLU A 205 -60.04 15.63 1.88
C GLU A 205 -61.15 16.64 2.22
N THR A 206 -60.84 17.64 3.07
CA THR A 206 -61.80 18.70 3.41
C THR A 206 -62.02 19.64 2.23
N TYR A 207 -60.96 20.01 1.49
CA TYR A 207 -61.09 20.85 0.30
C TYR A 207 -61.77 20.13 -0.87
N LEU A 208 -61.52 18.83 -1.05
CA LEU A 208 -62.20 18.04 -2.09
C LEU A 208 -63.69 17.79 -1.76
N LYS A 209 -64.03 17.54 -0.49
CA LYS A 209 -65.44 17.45 -0.04
C LYS A 209 -66.17 18.80 -0.15
N GLU A 210 -65.51 19.91 0.18
CA GLU A 210 -66.12 21.25 0.00
C GLU A 210 -66.29 21.64 -1.47
N ALA A 211 -65.41 21.17 -2.37
CA ALA A 211 -65.54 21.38 -3.81
C ALA A 211 -66.66 20.52 -4.43
N GLU A 212 -66.84 19.27 -4.00
CA GLU A 212 -67.93 18.38 -4.44
C GLU A 212 -69.31 18.86 -3.95
N VAL A 213 -69.40 19.41 -2.74
CA VAL A 213 -70.68 19.90 -2.18
C VAL A 213 -71.14 21.20 -2.86
N ARG A 214 -70.22 22.03 -3.36
CA ARG A 214 -70.56 23.30 -4.03
C ARG A 214 -71.04 23.14 -5.47
N THR A 215 -70.77 22.02 -6.13
CA THR A 215 -71.18 21.77 -7.53
C THR A 215 -72.54 21.08 -7.67
N ALA A 216 -73.16 20.64 -6.58
CA ALA A 216 -74.44 19.90 -6.60
C ALA A 216 -75.72 20.75 -6.50
N ILE A 217 -75.63 22.10 -6.59
CA ILE A 217 -76.82 22.98 -6.55
C ILE A 217 -76.86 23.89 -7.79
N LEU A 218 -77.31 23.35 -8.91
CA LEU A 218 -77.98 24.11 -9.96
C LEU A 218 -79.23 23.33 -10.40
N PRO A 219 -80.44 23.92 -10.33
CA PRO A 219 -81.68 23.22 -10.60
C PRO A 219 -81.88 22.96 -12.10
N GLU A 220 -82.46 21.80 -12.41
CA GLU A 220 -83.06 21.50 -13.71
C GLU A 220 -84.07 22.61 -14.11
N SER A 221 -83.91 23.16 -15.32
CA SER A 221 -85.00 23.81 -16.05
C SER A 221 -85.28 23.08 -17.37
N THR A 222 -86.31 22.24 -17.27
CA THR A 222 -87.36 21.98 -18.27
C THR A 222 -87.36 22.84 -19.55
N GLY A 223 -87.50 22.19 -20.72
CA GLY A 223 -88.07 22.87 -21.89
C GLY A 223 -87.97 22.23 -23.28
N LYS A 224 -89.02 21.45 -23.63
CA LYS A 224 -89.64 21.28 -24.99
C LYS A 224 -88.90 20.46 -26.07
N LYS A 225 -89.33 19.25 -26.46
CA LYS A 225 -90.54 18.78 -27.22
C LYS A 225 -90.42 18.81 -28.77
N LEU A 226 -90.89 17.68 -29.35
CA LEU A 226 -91.41 17.41 -30.72
C LEU A 226 -90.38 16.80 -31.70
N ASN A 227 -90.46 15.54 -32.14
CA ASN A 227 -91.53 14.71 -32.77
C ASN A 227 -91.69 14.96 -34.28
N LYS A 228 -90.86 14.30 -35.10
CA LYS A 228 -91.15 13.54 -36.34
C LYS A 228 -89.87 13.26 -37.11
#